data_AF-A0A6M8VPV3-F1
#
_entry.id   AF-A0A6M8VPV3-F1
#
_cell.length_a   1.000
_cell.length_b   1.000
_cell.length_c   1.000
_cell.angle_alpha   90.00
_cell.angle_beta   90.00
_cell.angle_gamma   90.00
#
_symmetry.space_group_name_H-M   'P 1'
#
loop_
_entity.id
_entity.type
_entity.pdbx_description
1 polymer ?
#
loop_
_entity_poly.entity_id
_entity_poly.type
_entity_poly.pdbx_seq_one_letter_code
_entity_poly.pdbx_strand_id
1 'polypeptide(L)'
;MSDKKPTVQETFNAIAMAGDLKALESSLTQIDLFDGNEKTKLIDALETEFIEGFSEGLPSPQQMEMLLALSSMVGEGPDAEDAEMIQGCLLIADKILTEKGDKASPLVQKLIEKAAGLTDEEYNNPSALLKAAVEAASEAKAAAPKTTNPFRNRGNKGPNA
;
A
#
# COMPACT_ATOMS: atom_id res chain seq x y z
N MET A 1 23.87 -10.54 -28.18
CA MET A 1 22.75 -10.78 -27.25
C MET A 1 21.95 -9.50 -27.27
N SER A 2 20.65 -9.55 -27.58
CA SER A 2 19.88 -8.32 -27.74
C SER A 2 19.56 -7.73 -26.36
N ASP A 3 20.17 -6.59 -26.04
CA ASP A 3 19.79 -5.70 -24.92
C ASP A 3 18.41 -5.10 -25.21
N LYS A 4 17.38 -5.94 -25.16
CA LYS A 4 16.01 -5.50 -25.41
C LYS A 4 15.46 -4.98 -24.08
N LYS A 5 15.22 -3.66 -24.02
CA LYS A 5 14.48 -3.01 -22.94
C LYS A 5 13.20 -3.82 -22.66
N PRO A 6 12.91 -4.20 -21.40
CA PRO A 6 11.68 -4.90 -21.06
C PRO A 6 10.46 -4.04 -21.41
N THR A 7 9.34 -4.66 -21.71
CA THR A 7 8.08 -3.96 -21.90
C THR A 7 7.46 -3.58 -20.55
N VAL A 8 6.52 -2.63 -20.56
CA VAL A 8 5.74 -2.25 -19.38
C VAL A 8 5.06 -3.46 -18.74
N GLN A 9 4.47 -4.35 -19.55
CA GLN A 9 3.80 -5.55 -19.06
C GLN A 9 4.78 -6.56 -18.47
N GLU A 10 5.93 -6.79 -19.10
CA GLU A 10 6.95 -7.69 -18.57
C GLU A 10 7.47 -7.20 -17.21
N THR A 11 7.68 -5.89 -17.08
CA THR A 11 8.15 -5.28 -15.83
C THR A 11 7.08 -5.37 -14.73
N PHE A 12 5.82 -5.08 -15.07
CA PHE A 12 4.70 -5.24 -14.15
C PHE A 12 4.57 -6.69 -13.65
N ASN A 13 4.62 -7.65 -14.56
CA ASN A 13 4.54 -9.07 -14.20
C ASN A 13 5.74 -9.52 -13.35
N ALA A 14 6.95 -9.02 -13.64
CA ALA A 14 8.13 -9.34 -12.86
C ALA A 14 8.01 -8.84 -11.40
N ILE A 15 7.43 -7.65 -11.19
CA ILE A 15 7.14 -7.12 -9.85
C ILE A 15 6.09 -8.00 -9.15
N ALA A 16 5.00 -8.34 -9.84
CA ALA A 16 3.93 -9.16 -9.26
C ALA A 16 4.35 -10.60 -8.95
N MET A 17 5.34 -11.14 -9.68
CA MET A 17 5.84 -12.51 -9.51
C MET A 17 7.15 -12.58 -8.71
N ALA A 18 7.59 -11.48 -8.11
CA ALA A 18 8.81 -11.47 -7.30
C ALA A 18 8.63 -12.40 -6.09
N GLY A 19 9.46 -13.44 -6.01
CA GLY A 19 9.39 -14.45 -4.94
C GLY A 19 10.15 -14.09 -3.67
N ASP A 20 10.94 -13.01 -3.70
CA ASP A 20 11.69 -12.48 -2.56
C ASP A 20 11.93 -10.96 -2.72
N LEU A 21 12.39 -10.31 -1.65
CA LEU A 21 12.66 -8.87 -1.63
C LEU A 21 13.71 -8.43 -2.66
N LYS A 22 14.75 -9.24 -2.89
CA LYS A 22 15.83 -8.90 -3.82
C LYS A 22 15.36 -8.92 -5.27
N ALA A 23 14.55 -9.92 -5.64
CA ALA A 23 13.91 -10.02 -6.93
C ALA A 23 12.93 -8.86 -7.15
N LEU A 24 12.21 -8.46 -6.09
CA LEU A 24 11.31 -7.32 -6.12
C LEU A 24 12.08 -6.00 -6.36
N GLU A 25 13.09 -5.70 -5.56
CA GLU A 25 13.96 -4.53 -5.73
C GLU A 25 14.56 -4.49 -7.14
N SER A 26 15.09 -5.63 -7.61
CA SER A 26 15.63 -5.72 -8.97
C SER A 26 14.57 -5.43 -10.03
N SER A 27 13.32 -5.81 -9.82
CA SER A 27 12.23 -5.53 -10.77
C SER A 27 11.76 -4.09 -10.70
N LEU A 28 11.71 -3.49 -9.50
CA LEU A 28 11.37 -2.08 -9.29
C LEU A 28 12.41 -1.14 -9.92
N THR A 29 13.69 -1.48 -9.88
CA THR A 29 14.74 -0.69 -10.58
C THR A 29 14.58 -0.70 -12.10
N GLN A 30 13.97 -1.73 -12.69
CA GLN A 30 13.70 -1.76 -14.14
C GLN A 30 12.68 -0.69 -14.56
N ILE A 31 11.87 -0.17 -13.64
CA ILE A 31 10.96 0.95 -13.91
C ILE A 31 11.75 2.19 -14.38
N ASP A 32 12.99 2.35 -13.93
CA ASP A 32 13.85 3.49 -14.31
C ASP A 32 14.38 3.40 -15.74
N LEU A 33 14.14 2.29 -16.44
CA LEU A 33 14.40 2.15 -17.87
C LEU A 33 13.28 2.75 -18.73
N PHE A 34 12.16 3.13 -18.13
CA PHE A 34 11.02 3.77 -18.80
C PHE A 34 11.01 5.27 -18.55
N ASP A 35 10.56 6.03 -19.55
CA ASP A 35 10.45 7.47 -19.50
C ASP A 35 9.04 7.94 -19.92
N GLY A 36 8.66 9.12 -19.44
CA GLY A 36 7.43 9.79 -19.83
C GLY A 36 6.18 8.91 -19.63
N ASN A 37 5.37 8.80 -20.68
CA ASN A 37 4.06 8.15 -20.61
C ASN A 37 4.13 6.65 -20.28
N GLU A 38 5.20 5.95 -20.65
CA GLU A 38 5.37 4.53 -20.32
C GLU A 38 5.56 4.34 -18.81
N LYS A 39 6.43 5.14 -18.20
CA LYS A 39 6.71 5.13 -16.76
C LYS A 39 5.45 5.48 -15.98
N THR A 40 4.74 6.53 -16.40
CA THR A 40 3.47 6.95 -15.77
C THR A 40 2.44 5.83 -15.79
N LYS A 41 2.22 5.18 -16.94
CA LYS A 41 1.26 4.06 -17.05
C LYS A 41 1.63 2.89 -16.13
N LEU A 42 2.91 2.54 -16.07
CA LEU A 42 3.38 1.46 -15.20
C LEU A 42 3.14 1.80 -13.74
N ILE A 43 3.50 3.00 -13.31
CA ILE A 43 3.33 3.47 -11.94
C ILE A 43 1.85 3.60 -11.55
N ASP A 44 0.99 4.06 -12.45
CA ASP A 44 -0.45 4.13 -12.23
C ASP A 44 -1.09 2.74 -12.10
N ALA A 45 -0.65 1.78 -12.93
CA ALA A 45 -1.09 0.38 -12.83
C ALA A 45 -0.63 -0.27 -11.53
N LEU A 46 0.64 -0.06 -11.15
CA LEU A 46 1.19 -0.55 -9.88
C LEU A 46 0.44 0.02 -8.69
N GLU A 47 0.13 1.32 -8.68
CA GLU A 47 -0.63 1.92 -7.59
C GLU A 47 -2.05 1.38 -7.49
N THR A 48 -2.73 1.17 -8.62
CA THR A 48 -4.09 0.61 -8.63
C THR A 48 -4.11 -0.79 -8.01
N GLU A 49 -3.25 -1.66 -8.50
CA GLU A 49 -3.15 -3.06 -8.06
C GLU A 49 -2.64 -3.16 -6.63
N PHE A 50 -1.71 -2.29 -6.24
CA PHE A 50 -1.26 -2.15 -4.86
C PHE A 50 -2.42 -1.80 -3.94
N ILE A 51 -3.21 -0.77 -4.25
CA ILE A 51 -4.32 -0.35 -3.38
C ILE A 51 -5.37 -1.45 -3.27
N GLU A 52 -5.74 -2.10 -4.38
CA GLU A 52 -6.72 -3.17 -4.42
C GLU A 52 -6.24 -4.37 -3.59
N GLY A 53 -5.05 -4.91 -3.89
CA GLY A 53 -4.52 -6.08 -3.19
C GLY A 53 -4.18 -5.80 -1.72
N PHE A 54 -3.57 -4.66 -1.41
CA PHE A 54 -3.17 -4.31 -0.04
C PHE A 54 -4.39 -4.04 0.85
N SER A 55 -5.43 -3.38 0.33
CA SER A 55 -6.63 -3.08 1.13
C SER A 55 -7.48 -4.31 1.43
N GLU A 56 -7.44 -5.33 0.57
CA GLU A 56 -8.14 -6.60 0.78
C GLU A 56 -7.41 -7.51 1.78
N GLY A 57 -6.07 -7.47 1.79
CA GLY A 57 -5.26 -8.29 2.69
C GLY A 57 -5.16 -7.79 4.13
N LEU A 58 -5.50 -6.52 4.40
CA LEU A 58 -5.35 -5.95 5.74
C LEU A 58 -6.50 -6.32 6.68
N PRO A 59 -6.20 -6.80 7.90
CA PRO A 59 -7.22 -6.95 8.93
C PRO A 59 -7.78 -5.58 9.35
N SER A 60 -9.03 -5.56 9.79
CA SER A 60 -9.57 -4.36 10.46
C SER A 60 -8.80 -4.05 11.75
N PRO A 61 -8.80 -2.79 12.24
CA PRO A 61 -8.13 -2.43 13.49
C PRO A 61 -8.51 -3.32 14.68
N GLN A 62 -9.79 -3.70 14.78
CA GLN A 62 -10.30 -4.56 15.85
C GLN A 62 -9.79 -6.01 15.71
N GLN A 63 -9.71 -6.53 14.48
CA GLN A 63 -9.11 -7.85 14.22
C GLN A 63 -7.62 -7.84 14.52
N MET A 64 -6.92 -6.73 14.24
CA MET A 64 -5.51 -6.58 14.53
C MET A 64 -5.24 -6.59 16.04
N GLU A 65 -6.00 -5.82 16.83
CA GLU A 65 -5.90 -5.85 18.29
C GLU A 65 -6.14 -7.27 18.85
N MET A 66 -7.11 -8.00 18.29
CA MET A 66 -7.37 -9.39 18.66
C MET A 66 -6.20 -10.32 18.30
N LEU A 67 -5.61 -10.18 17.10
CA LEU A 67 -4.45 -10.97 16.67
C LEU A 67 -3.24 -10.74 17.58
N LEU A 68 -2.94 -9.48 17.90
CA LEU A 68 -1.86 -9.12 18.82
C LEU A 68 -2.10 -9.65 20.24
N ALA A 69 -3.34 -9.61 20.71
CA ALA A 69 -3.69 -10.18 22.01
C ALA A 69 -3.47 -11.71 22.01
N LEU A 70 -3.88 -12.40 20.95
CA LEU A 70 -3.70 -13.85 20.82
C LEU A 70 -2.23 -14.25 20.71
N SER A 71 -1.41 -13.54 19.92
CA SER A 71 0.02 -13.84 19.80
C SER A 71 0.75 -13.68 21.14
N SER A 72 0.37 -12.66 21.93
CA SER A 72 0.90 -12.47 23.29
C SER A 72 0.53 -13.59 24.27
N MET A 73 -0.58 -14.30 24.03
CA MET A 73 -1.06 -15.40 24.87
C MET A 73 -0.49 -16.77 24.48
N VAL A 74 -0.31 -17.00 23.18
CA VAL A 74 0.12 -18.31 22.63
C VAL A 74 1.65 -18.38 22.53
N GLY A 75 2.35 -17.23 22.52
CA GLY A 75 3.81 -17.17 22.39
C GLY A 75 4.32 -17.45 20.98
N GLU A 76 3.42 -17.76 20.04
CA GLU A 76 3.68 -17.82 18.61
C GLU A 76 3.42 -16.42 18.02
N GLY A 77 4.51 -15.71 17.72
CA GLY A 77 4.45 -14.48 16.95
C GLY A 77 4.29 -14.78 15.45
N PRO A 78 3.90 -13.77 14.64
CA PRO A 78 3.94 -13.92 13.20
C PRO A 78 5.37 -14.25 12.74
N ASP A 79 5.49 -15.12 11.75
CA ASP A 79 6.78 -15.63 11.29
C ASP A 79 7.56 -14.54 10.52
N ALA A 80 8.88 -14.72 10.39
CA ALA A 80 9.73 -13.77 9.65
C ALA A 80 9.28 -13.57 8.19
N GLU A 81 8.65 -14.59 7.59
CA GLU A 81 8.07 -14.52 6.24
C GLU A 81 6.95 -13.46 6.13
N ASP A 82 6.18 -13.24 7.20
CA ASP A 82 5.13 -12.21 7.22
C ASP A 82 5.73 -10.80 7.20
N ALA A 83 6.91 -10.62 7.83
CA ALA A 83 7.60 -9.34 7.83
C ALA A 83 8.12 -9.01 6.42
N GLU A 84 8.74 -9.98 5.74
CA GLU A 84 9.26 -9.81 4.38
C GLU A 84 8.13 -9.46 3.39
N MET A 85 6.96 -10.08 3.53
CA MET A 85 5.82 -9.75 2.68
C MET A 85 5.40 -8.28 2.83
N ILE A 86 5.28 -7.79 4.07
CA ILE A 86 4.89 -6.39 4.33
C ILE A 86 5.99 -5.43 3.89
N GLN A 87 7.26 -5.77 4.11
CA GLN A 87 8.40 -5.00 3.60
C GLN A 87 8.38 -4.90 2.07
N GLY A 88 8.00 -5.97 1.37
CA GLY A 88 7.80 -5.94 -0.08
C GLY A 88 6.72 -4.95 -0.51
N CYS A 89 5.58 -4.93 0.20
CA CYS A 89 4.54 -3.91 0.00
C CYS A 89 5.07 -2.49 0.22
N LEU A 90 5.91 -2.28 1.24
CA LEU A 90 6.53 -0.97 1.51
C LEU A 90 7.48 -0.54 0.38
N LEU A 91 8.25 -1.44 -0.21
CA LEU A 91 9.12 -1.14 -1.36
C LEU A 91 8.32 -0.69 -2.59
N ILE A 92 7.18 -1.34 -2.86
CA ILE A 92 6.28 -0.96 -3.95
C ILE A 92 5.69 0.43 -3.68
N ALA A 93 5.20 0.67 -2.46
CA ALA A 93 4.64 1.96 -2.06
C ALA A 93 5.69 3.09 -2.13
N ASP A 94 6.93 2.83 -1.72
CA ASP A 94 8.02 3.79 -1.78
C ASP A 94 8.36 4.15 -3.23
N LYS A 95 8.38 3.17 -4.12
CA LYS A 95 8.58 3.42 -5.55
C LYS A 95 7.45 4.25 -6.15
N ILE A 96 6.18 3.95 -5.82
CA ILE A 96 5.03 4.74 -6.26
C ILE A 96 5.16 6.19 -5.75
N LEU A 97 5.49 6.37 -4.47
CA LEU A 97 5.63 7.69 -3.86
C LEU A 97 6.78 8.48 -4.49
N THR A 98 7.93 7.85 -4.73
CA THR A 98 9.10 8.46 -5.37
C THR A 98 8.76 9.01 -6.76
N GLU A 99 7.96 8.26 -7.54
CA GLU A 99 7.63 8.64 -8.92
C GLU A 99 6.43 9.60 -9.03
N LYS A 100 5.43 9.48 -8.14
CA LYS A 100 4.22 10.31 -8.18
C LYS A 100 4.28 11.55 -7.26
N GLY A 101 5.11 11.51 -6.22
CA GLY A 101 5.14 12.52 -5.15
C GLY A 101 3.76 12.72 -4.54
N ASP A 102 3.35 13.99 -4.41
CA ASP A 102 2.05 14.39 -3.85
C ASP A 102 0.83 13.87 -4.63
N LYS A 103 1.03 13.33 -5.85
CA LYS A 103 -0.04 12.70 -6.65
C LYS A 103 -0.27 11.23 -6.31
N ALA A 104 0.58 10.63 -5.48
CA ALA A 104 0.32 9.30 -4.95
C ALA A 104 -0.96 9.33 -4.10
N SER A 105 -1.62 8.19 -3.99
CA SER A 105 -2.81 8.02 -3.18
C SER A 105 -2.52 8.33 -1.70
N PRO A 106 -3.51 8.80 -0.93
CA PRO A 106 -3.35 9.03 0.50
C PRO A 106 -2.89 7.79 1.27
N LEU A 107 -3.28 6.60 0.81
CA LEU A 107 -2.85 5.33 1.39
C LEU A 107 -1.34 5.13 1.26
N VAL A 108 -0.79 5.29 0.04
CA VAL A 108 0.64 5.15 -0.22
C VAL A 108 1.44 6.16 0.59
N GLN A 109 1.01 7.43 0.61
CA GLN A 109 1.67 8.48 1.41
C GLN A 109 1.70 8.12 2.90
N LYS A 110 0.53 7.71 3.45
CA LYS A 110 0.42 7.37 4.88
C LYS A 110 1.20 6.12 5.24
N LEU A 111 1.28 5.16 4.34
CA LEU A 111 2.01 3.93 4.58
C LEU A 111 3.51 4.20 4.74
N ILE A 112 4.09 5.02 3.84
CA ILE A 112 5.50 5.40 3.93
C ILE A 112 5.76 6.31 5.13
N GLU A 113 4.85 7.23 5.45
CA GLU A 113 4.95 8.05 6.66
C GLU A 113 5.03 7.19 7.94
N LYS A 114 4.16 6.17 8.05
CA LYS A 114 4.13 5.26 9.20
C LYS A 114 5.37 4.37 9.24
N ALA A 115 5.78 3.81 8.11
CA ALA A 115 6.97 2.97 8.02
C ALA A 115 8.25 3.74 8.37
N ALA A 116 8.39 4.99 7.91
CA ALA A 116 9.54 5.85 8.23
C ALA A 116 9.62 6.24 9.72
N GLY A 117 8.51 6.10 10.46
CA GLY A 117 8.46 6.32 11.90
C GLY A 117 8.89 5.11 12.74
N LEU A 118 9.11 3.94 12.13
CA LEU A 118 9.53 2.73 12.81
C LEU A 118 11.04 2.74 13.08
N THR A 119 11.44 2.19 14.23
CA THR A 119 12.84 1.84 14.49
C THR A 119 13.25 0.61 13.68
N ASP A 120 14.56 0.34 13.55
CA ASP A 120 15.06 -0.87 12.87
C ASP A 120 14.50 -2.16 13.48
N GLU A 121 14.34 -2.21 14.81
CA GLU A 121 13.76 -3.36 15.50
C GLU A 121 12.28 -3.55 15.12
N GLU A 122 11.51 -2.46 15.09
CA GLU A 122 10.10 -2.50 14.70
C GLU A 122 9.91 -2.79 13.21
N TYR A 123 10.79 -2.29 12.35
CA TYR A 123 10.77 -2.56 10.91
C TYR A 123 11.04 -4.02 10.58
N ASN A 124 11.76 -4.74 11.44
CA ASN A 124 11.97 -6.18 11.32
C ASN A 124 10.97 -7.02 12.13
N ASN A 125 9.95 -6.38 12.72
CA ASN A 125 8.92 -7.04 13.50
C ASN A 125 7.59 -7.04 12.72
N PRO A 126 7.06 -8.22 12.34
CA PRO A 126 5.85 -8.30 11.52
C PRO A 126 4.62 -7.67 12.18
N SER A 127 4.52 -7.73 13.51
CA SER A 127 3.41 -7.12 14.24
C SER A 127 3.46 -5.59 14.21
N ALA A 128 4.66 -4.99 14.31
CA ALA A 128 4.82 -3.54 14.23
C ALA A 128 4.55 -3.03 12.80
N LEU A 129 5.09 -3.73 11.79
CA LEU A 129 4.81 -3.46 10.38
C LEU A 129 3.32 -3.52 10.06
N LEU A 130 2.63 -4.60 10.48
CA LEU A 130 1.21 -4.77 10.23
C LEU A 130 0.37 -3.69 10.94
N LYS A 131 0.76 -3.31 12.17
CA LYS A 131 0.10 -2.23 12.90
C LYS A 131 0.24 -0.90 12.16
N ALA A 132 1.44 -0.56 11.71
CA ALA A 132 1.69 0.64 10.91
C ALA A 132 0.84 0.66 9.63
N ALA A 133 0.72 -0.48 8.95
CA ALA A 133 -0.11 -0.64 7.75
C ALA A 133 -1.61 -0.42 8.02
N VAL A 134 -2.14 -1.03 9.08
CA VAL A 134 -3.55 -0.88 9.47
C VAL A 134 -3.86 0.57 9.88
N GLU A 135 -2.96 1.23 10.61
CA GLU A 135 -3.10 2.64 10.95
C GLU A 135 -3.10 3.53 9.71
N ALA A 136 -2.17 3.32 8.78
CA ALA A 136 -2.11 4.05 7.51
C ALA A 136 -3.40 3.90 6.71
N ALA A 137 -3.92 2.68 6.59
CA ALA A 137 -5.18 2.41 5.89
C ALA A 137 -6.39 3.08 6.55
N SER A 138 -6.44 3.11 7.88
CA SER A 138 -7.50 3.76 8.63
C SER A 138 -7.48 5.29 8.43
N GLU A 139 -6.31 5.91 8.51
CA GLU A 139 -6.13 7.34 8.29
C GLU A 139 -6.44 7.75 6.84
N ALA A 140 -6.00 6.96 5.86
CA ALA A 140 -6.30 7.20 4.46
C ALA A 140 -7.82 7.13 4.16
N LYS A 141 -8.55 6.19 4.78
CA LYS A 141 -10.02 6.11 4.67
C LYS A 141 -10.72 7.29 5.36
N ALA A 142 -10.21 7.77 6.49
CA ALA A 142 -10.75 8.95 7.17
C ALA A 142 -10.56 10.25 6.37
N ALA A 143 -9.51 10.32 5.54
CA ALA A 143 -9.22 11.44 4.65
C ALA A 143 -10.08 11.46 3.38
N ALA A 144 -10.82 10.40 3.04
CA ALA A 144 -11.74 10.41 1.91
C ALA A 144 -12.84 11.46 2.16
N PRO A 145 -13.11 12.37 1.20
CA PRO A 145 -14.12 13.41 1.40
C PRO A 145 -15.46 12.75 1.67
N LYS A 146 -16.04 13.01 2.86
CA LYS A 146 -17.40 12.59 3.18
C LYS A 146 -18.32 13.15 2.10
N THR A 147 -18.78 12.32 1.19
CA THR A 147 -19.77 12.72 0.20
C THR A 147 -21.00 13.18 0.96
N THR A 148 -21.32 14.47 0.87
CA THR A 148 -22.54 15.01 1.45
C THR A 148 -23.72 14.28 0.82
N ASN A 149 -24.58 13.68 1.65
CA ASN A 149 -25.78 12.99 1.18
C ASN A 149 -26.59 13.92 0.25
N PRO A 150 -26.72 13.61 -1.05
CA PRO A 150 -27.39 14.48 -2.03
C PRO A 150 -28.89 14.63 -1.79
N PHE A 151 -29.46 13.86 -0.86
CA PHE A 151 -30.86 13.92 -0.46
C PHE A 151 -31.10 14.76 0.80
N ARG A 152 -30.05 15.18 1.52
CA ARG A 152 -30.18 15.91 2.80
C ARG A 152 -30.83 17.30 2.65
N ASN A 153 -30.81 17.88 1.46
CA ASN A 153 -31.46 19.17 1.13
C ASN A 153 -32.77 19.03 0.34
N ARG A 154 -33.29 17.81 0.09
CA ARG A 154 -34.58 17.63 -0.60
C ARG A 154 -35.80 17.77 0.33
N GLY A 155 -35.59 17.96 1.64
CA GLY A 155 -36.65 17.92 2.65
C GLY A 155 -37.33 19.25 3.01
N ASN A 156 -36.84 20.41 2.58
CA ASN A 156 -37.45 21.71 2.94
C ASN A 156 -37.84 22.52 1.70
N LYS A 157 -38.84 22.03 0.97
CA LYS A 157 -39.80 22.90 0.29
C LYS A 157 -41.19 22.48 0.74
N GLY A 158 -41.58 22.97 1.92
CA GLY A 158 -42.99 22.99 2.29
C GLY A 158 -43.76 23.78 1.23
N PRO A 159 -44.99 23.37 0.87
CA PRO A 159 -45.81 24.15 -0.05
C PRO A 159 -46.13 25.50 0.62
N ASN A 160 -45.90 26.59 -0.11
CA ASN A 160 -46.37 27.92 0.28
C ASN A 160 -47.86 27.85 0.61
N ALA A 161 -48.21 28.20 1.85
CA ALA A 161 -49.54 28.66 2.24
C ALA A 161 -49.47 30.17 2.42
#